data_AF-F0WYD9-F1
#
_entry.id   AF-F0WYD9-F1
#
_cell.length_a   1.000
_cell.length_b   1.000
_cell.length_c   1.000
_cell.angle_alpha   90.00
_cell.angle_beta   90.00
_cell.angle_gamma   90.00
#
_symmetry.space_group_name_H-M   'P 1'
#
loop_
_entity.id
_entity.type
_entity.pdbx_description
1 polymer ?
#
loop_
_entity_poly.entity_id
_entity_poly.type
_entity_poly.pdbx_seq_one_letter_code
_entity_poly.pdbx_strand_id
1 'polypeptide(L)'
;MAKKSANTKVEAANARKASAKAVKVAQKAVKSEAETAEEWSKGSNARAEKRREEEERKQQEIAAKKAEKKRLEALEDHSLEEDKSSIRKLKAKEKKQPVKPWEEALISTVKKSNKGNRSITQVNETPKKMTQAMIQAARESEEKLQAKQPGKNDIQFAKESSTNLNRQVKVADEARSIDAALDVLSLSNEDAADRHPERRAKAAYKAFEEVTLPELKQDFPGLKLSQYKQKLSDMWRKSPQNPFNQERVPYNAKK
;
A
#
# COMPACT_ATOMS: atom_id res chain seq x y z
N MET A 1 -7.26 82.10 -8.83
CA MET A 1 -7.33 80.92 -9.73
C MET A 1 -7.34 79.65 -8.88
N ALA A 2 -8.51 79.15 -8.47
CA ALA A 2 -8.61 77.89 -7.73
C ALA A 2 -9.19 76.82 -8.66
N LYS A 3 -8.37 75.85 -9.07
CA LYS A 3 -8.78 74.71 -9.88
C LYS A 3 -9.73 73.85 -9.03
N LYS A 4 -11.01 73.78 -9.40
CA LYS A 4 -11.99 72.87 -8.78
C LYS A 4 -11.43 71.44 -8.90
N SER A 5 -11.04 70.85 -7.76
CA SER A 5 -10.63 69.45 -7.71
C SER A 5 -11.79 68.57 -8.18
N ALA A 6 -11.49 67.62 -9.04
CA ALA A 6 -12.49 66.71 -9.58
C ALA A 6 -13.21 65.96 -8.44
N ASN A 7 -14.51 65.70 -8.63
CA ASN A 7 -15.31 65.00 -7.63
C ASN A 7 -14.83 63.54 -7.55
N THR A 8 -14.15 63.20 -6.46
CA THR A 8 -13.50 61.90 -6.21
C THR A 8 -14.43 60.70 -6.42
N LYS A 9 -15.73 60.86 -6.14
CA LYS A 9 -16.75 59.82 -6.36
C LYS A 9 -17.00 59.55 -7.84
N VAL A 10 -16.95 60.57 -8.69
CA VAL A 10 -17.13 60.45 -10.15
C VAL A 10 -15.89 59.83 -10.78
N GLU A 11 -14.69 60.21 -10.32
CA GLU A 11 -13.44 59.58 -10.73
C GLU A 11 -13.40 58.09 -10.35
N ALA A 12 -13.81 57.74 -9.13
CA ALA A 12 -13.91 56.35 -8.70
C ALA A 12 -14.93 55.55 -9.53
N ALA A 13 -16.07 56.14 -9.89
CA ALA A 13 -17.06 55.49 -10.76
C ALA A 13 -16.53 55.28 -12.19
N ASN A 14 -15.83 56.27 -12.75
CA ASN A 14 -15.20 56.16 -14.05
C ASN A 14 -14.04 55.15 -14.05
N ALA A 15 -13.25 55.09 -12.98
CA ALA A 15 -12.21 54.08 -12.79
C ALA A 15 -12.78 52.66 -12.75
N ARG A 16 -13.91 52.44 -12.04
CA ARG A 16 -14.62 51.16 -12.02
C ARG A 16 -15.19 50.77 -13.39
N LYS A 17 -15.72 51.74 -14.15
CA LYS A 17 -16.17 51.49 -15.52
C LYS A 17 -15.01 51.18 -16.46
N ALA A 18 -13.87 51.87 -16.30
CA ALA A 18 -12.66 51.62 -17.06
C ALA A 18 -12.07 50.23 -16.75
N SER A 19 -12.02 49.82 -15.48
CA SER A 19 -11.57 48.48 -15.10
C SER A 19 -12.51 47.39 -15.63
N ALA A 20 -13.82 47.59 -15.55
CA ALA A 20 -14.80 46.66 -16.14
C ALA A 20 -14.66 46.55 -17.67
N LYS A 21 -14.41 47.67 -18.36
CA LYS A 21 -14.13 47.67 -19.80
C LYS A 21 -12.81 46.97 -20.12
N ALA A 22 -11.76 47.19 -19.33
CA ALA A 22 -10.47 46.52 -19.49
C ALA A 22 -10.60 45.00 -19.30
N VAL A 23 -11.34 44.54 -18.30
CA VAL A 23 -11.64 43.10 -18.11
C VAL A 23 -12.40 42.54 -19.31
N LYS A 24 -13.41 43.25 -19.82
CA LYS A 24 -14.17 42.80 -21.01
C LYS A 24 -13.29 42.73 -22.27
N VAL A 25 -12.40 43.69 -22.45
CA VAL A 25 -11.43 43.69 -23.56
C VAL A 25 -10.42 42.56 -23.41
N ALA A 26 -9.89 42.33 -22.20
CA ALA A 26 -8.98 41.22 -21.92
C ALA A 26 -9.65 39.86 -22.15
N GLN A 27 -10.89 39.68 -21.71
CA GLN A 27 -11.66 38.46 -22.00
C GLN A 27 -11.90 38.27 -23.50
N LYS A 28 -12.17 39.35 -24.24
CA LYS A 28 -12.30 39.27 -25.70
C LYS A 28 -10.97 38.89 -26.35
N ALA A 29 -9.85 39.43 -25.88
CA ALA A 29 -8.52 39.10 -26.36
C ALA A 29 -8.16 37.63 -26.11
N VAL A 30 -8.40 37.12 -24.89
CA VAL A 30 -8.20 35.70 -24.55
C VAL A 30 -9.07 34.79 -25.41
N LYS A 31 -10.33 35.17 -25.66
CA LYS A 31 -11.20 34.41 -26.56
C LYS A 31 -10.69 34.39 -27.99
N SER A 32 -10.29 35.55 -28.54
CA SER A 32 -9.72 35.59 -29.89
C SER A 32 -8.40 34.83 -29.98
N GLU A 33 -7.57 34.85 -28.94
CA GLU A 33 -6.33 34.07 -28.88
C GLU A 33 -6.63 32.57 -28.88
N ALA A 34 -7.60 32.13 -28.07
CA ALA A 34 -8.05 30.72 -28.07
C ALA A 34 -8.60 30.29 -29.43
N GLU A 35 -9.44 31.12 -30.06
CA GLU A 35 -9.96 30.88 -31.42
C GLU A 35 -8.84 30.77 -32.45
N THR A 36 -7.84 31.67 -32.39
CA THR A 36 -6.66 31.56 -33.27
C THR A 36 -5.86 30.29 -32.96
N ALA A 37 -5.64 29.93 -31.69
CA ALA A 37 -4.91 28.72 -31.32
C ALA A 37 -5.61 27.45 -31.82
N GLU A 38 -6.94 27.40 -31.75
CA GLU A 38 -7.74 26.32 -32.33
C GLU A 38 -7.61 26.26 -33.85
N GLU A 39 -7.59 27.41 -34.53
CA GLU A 39 -7.42 27.48 -35.98
C GLU A 39 -6.02 27.02 -36.41
N TRP A 40 -4.98 27.44 -35.71
CA TRP A 40 -3.60 26.97 -35.92
C TRP A 40 -3.40 25.50 -35.54
N SER A 41 -4.22 24.95 -34.65
CA SER A 41 -4.20 23.52 -34.30
C SER A 41 -4.82 22.63 -35.40
N LYS A 42 -5.68 23.16 -36.28
CA LYS A 42 -6.30 22.40 -37.37
C LYS A 42 -5.26 22.15 -38.48
N GLY A 43 -4.67 20.96 -38.47
CA GLY A 43 -3.60 20.57 -39.40
C GLY A 43 -2.31 20.14 -38.70
N SER A 44 -2.22 20.35 -37.38
CA SER A 44 -1.20 19.72 -36.55
C SER A 44 -1.36 18.20 -36.56
N ASN A 45 -0.23 17.46 -36.53
CA ASN A 45 -0.23 16.00 -36.44
C ASN A 45 -0.60 15.55 -35.01
N ALA A 46 -1.89 15.65 -34.68
CA ALA A 46 -2.43 15.32 -33.37
C ALA A 46 -2.12 13.88 -32.92
N ARG A 47 -1.90 12.95 -33.86
CA ARG A 47 -1.54 11.56 -33.54
C ARG A 47 -0.09 11.43 -33.08
N ALA A 48 0.83 12.14 -33.74
CA ALA A 48 2.23 12.17 -33.32
C ALA A 48 2.39 12.89 -31.97
N GLU A 49 1.66 13.99 -31.76
CA GLU A 49 1.68 14.73 -30.51
C GLU A 49 1.13 13.91 -29.35
N LYS A 50 -0.02 13.24 -29.52
CA LYS A 50 -0.56 12.32 -28.50
C LYS A 50 0.41 11.20 -28.14
N ARG A 51 1.10 10.65 -29.13
CA ARG A 51 2.11 9.60 -28.89
C ARG A 51 3.29 10.15 -28.09
N ARG A 52 3.77 11.35 -28.41
CA ARG A 52 4.83 12.02 -27.67
C ARG A 52 4.41 12.35 -26.23
N GLU A 53 3.20 12.88 -26.03
CA GLU A 53 2.66 13.18 -24.70
C GLU A 53 2.52 11.91 -23.86
N GLU A 54 2.05 10.80 -24.44
CA GLU A 54 1.95 9.51 -23.75
C GLU A 54 3.33 8.93 -23.39
N GLU A 55 4.31 9.05 -24.28
CA GLU A 55 5.70 8.65 -24.03
C GLU A 55 6.34 9.51 -22.92
N GLU A 56 6.13 10.82 -22.93
CA GLU A 56 6.61 11.75 -21.89
C GLU A 56 5.92 11.48 -20.55
N ARG A 57 4.61 11.22 -20.52
CA ARG A 57 3.90 10.82 -19.29
C ARG A 57 4.43 9.50 -18.73
N LYS A 58 4.64 8.48 -19.58
CA LYS A 58 5.24 7.22 -19.15
C LYS A 58 6.65 7.42 -18.61
N GLN A 59 7.46 8.27 -19.25
CA GLN A 59 8.79 8.61 -18.75
C GLN A 59 8.73 9.35 -17.40
N GLN A 60 7.80 10.28 -17.23
CA GLN A 60 7.59 10.99 -15.96
C GLN A 60 7.13 10.05 -14.86
N GLU A 61 6.21 9.12 -15.14
CA GLU A 61 5.78 8.09 -14.19
C GLU A 61 6.94 7.15 -13.80
N ILE A 62 7.75 6.72 -14.77
CA ILE A 62 8.93 5.90 -14.51
C ILE A 62 9.95 6.68 -13.68
N ALA A 63 10.19 7.96 -14.00
CA ALA A 63 11.10 8.82 -13.26
C ALA A 63 10.60 9.06 -11.83
N ALA A 64 9.29 9.27 -11.64
CA ALA A 64 8.67 9.42 -10.34
C ALA A 64 8.78 8.14 -9.50
N LYS A 65 8.44 6.98 -10.08
CA LYS A 65 8.61 5.67 -9.42
C LYS A 65 10.07 5.39 -9.06
N LYS A 66 11.01 5.74 -9.95
CA LYS A 66 12.45 5.60 -9.70
C LYS A 66 12.92 6.56 -8.60
N ALA A 67 12.42 7.78 -8.57
CA ALA A 67 12.73 8.76 -7.53
C ALA A 67 12.19 8.34 -6.16
N GLU A 68 10.97 7.80 -6.10
CA GLU A 68 10.38 7.25 -4.87
C GLU A 68 11.16 6.03 -4.38
N LYS A 69 11.49 5.08 -5.27
CA LYS A 69 12.32 3.93 -4.93
C LYS A 69 13.68 4.36 -4.39
N LYS A 70 14.34 5.32 -5.06
CA LYS A 70 15.63 5.86 -4.61
C LYS A 70 15.51 6.56 -3.25
N ARG A 71 14.39 7.22 -2.97
CA ARG A 71 14.12 7.84 -1.66
C ARG A 71 13.97 6.78 -0.56
N LEU A 72 13.31 5.67 -0.84
CA LEU A 72 13.18 4.55 0.09
C LEU A 72 14.54 3.89 0.35
N GLU A 73 15.31 3.62 -0.69
CA GLU A 73 16.67 3.05 -0.59
C GLU A 73 17.58 3.96 0.25
N ALA A 74 17.50 5.28 0.08
CA ALA A 74 18.27 6.23 0.89
C ALA A 74 17.87 6.21 2.39
N LEU A 75 16.59 5.97 2.70
CA LEU A 75 16.11 5.82 4.08
C LEU A 75 16.58 4.49 4.69
N GLU A 76 16.58 3.41 3.90
CA GLU A 76 17.10 2.11 4.31
C GLU A 76 18.61 2.16 4.56
N ASP A 77 19.39 2.76 3.65
CA ASP A 77 20.84 2.96 3.81
C ASP A 77 21.17 3.80 5.03
N HIS A 78 20.40 4.86 5.29
CA HIS A 78 20.57 5.68 6.49
C HIS A 78 20.30 4.88 7.77
N SER A 79 19.23 4.07 7.80
CA SER A 79 18.94 3.18 8.94
C SER A 79 20.06 2.17 9.16
N LEU A 80 20.58 1.57 8.09
CA LEU A 80 21.68 0.60 8.19
C LEU A 80 22.98 1.25 8.68
N GLU A 81 23.26 2.50 8.30
CA GLU A 81 24.43 3.23 8.80
C GLU A 81 24.27 3.65 10.27
N GLU A 82 23.07 4.03 10.71
CA GLU A 82 22.77 4.26 12.12
C GLU A 82 22.98 3.00 12.96
N ASP A 83 22.52 1.84 12.48
CA ASP A 83 22.73 0.54 13.11
C ASP A 83 24.22 0.15 13.15
N LYS A 84 24.95 0.33 12.05
CA LYS A 84 26.41 0.12 12.02
C LYS A 84 27.14 1.03 13.00
N SER A 85 26.73 2.30 13.09
CA SER A 85 27.32 3.27 14.02
C SER A 85 27.04 2.87 15.47
N SER A 86 25.85 2.35 15.76
CA SER A 86 25.44 1.85 17.07
C SER A 86 26.22 0.60 17.46
N ILE A 87 26.37 -0.36 16.55
CA ILE A 87 27.19 -1.56 16.75
C ILE A 87 28.65 -1.20 16.99
N ARG A 88 29.23 -0.25 16.23
CA ARG A 88 30.59 0.25 16.46
C ARG A 88 30.74 0.90 17.84
N LYS A 89 29.76 1.68 18.29
CA LYS A 89 29.75 2.28 19.64
C LYS A 89 29.66 1.23 20.73
N LEU A 90 28.82 0.21 20.58
CA LEU A 90 28.71 -0.91 21.52
C LEU A 90 30.01 -1.70 21.61
N LYS A 91 30.61 -2.07 20.46
CA LYS A 91 31.92 -2.75 20.39
C LYS A 91 33.05 -1.92 21.01
N ALA A 92 33.06 -0.60 20.80
CA ALA A 92 34.05 0.29 21.40
C ALA A 92 33.87 0.41 22.92
N LYS A 93 32.63 0.39 23.41
CA LYS A 93 32.32 0.41 24.84
C LYS A 93 32.68 -0.93 25.51
N GLU A 94 32.45 -2.05 24.84
CA GLU A 94 32.88 -3.39 25.27
C GLU A 94 34.41 -3.50 25.37
N LYS A 95 35.16 -2.98 24.39
CA LYS A 95 36.63 -2.93 24.43
C LYS A 95 37.23 -2.01 25.50
N LYS A 96 36.47 -0.99 25.95
CA LYS A 96 36.92 -0.04 26.99
C LYS A 96 36.54 -0.46 28.41
N GLN A 97 35.71 -1.48 28.58
CA GLN A 97 35.55 -2.10 29.90
C GLN A 97 36.82 -2.90 30.18
N PRO A 98 37.54 -2.66 31.30
CA PRO A 98 38.67 -3.49 31.67
C PRO A 98 38.17 -4.92 31.80
N VAL A 99 38.87 -5.86 31.16
CA VAL A 99 38.57 -7.30 31.24
C VAL A 99 38.44 -7.65 32.71
N LYS A 100 37.25 -8.09 33.13
CA LYS A 100 37.00 -8.51 34.50
C LYS A 100 37.90 -9.73 34.76
N PRO A 101 38.85 -9.67 35.69
CA PRO A 101 39.88 -10.70 35.86
C PRO A 101 39.32 -12.08 36.26
N TRP A 102 38.04 -12.18 36.61
CA TRP A 102 37.39 -13.43 36.98
C TRP A 102 36.75 -14.19 35.80
N GLU A 103 36.48 -13.55 34.66
CA GLU A 103 35.93 -14.23 33.47
C GLU A 103 37.01 -14.99 32.68
N GLU A 104 38.27 -14.58 32.78
CA GLU A 104 39.41 -15.23 32.12
C GLU A 104 39.78 -16.59 32.76
N ALA A 105 39.47 -16.77 34.05
CA ALA A 105 39.67 -18.02 34.77
C ALA A 105 38.67 -19.13 34.41
N LEU A 106 37.51 -18.78 33.82
CA LEU A 106 36.48 -19.73 33.40
C LEU A 106 36.65 -20.22 31.95
N ILE A 107 37.39 -19.49 31.11
CA ILE A 107 37.54 -19.78 29.67
C ILE A 107 38.77 -20.66 29.36
N SER A 108 39.72 -20.83 30.30
CA SER A 108 40.97 -21.56 30.07
C SER A 108 40.83 -23.10 30.00
N THR A 109 39.63 -23.67 30.10
CA THR A 109 39.42 -25.14 30.05
C THR A 109 38.80 -25.66 28.74
N VAL A 110 38.45 -24.81 27.76
CA VAL A 110 37.88 -25.28 26.49
C VAL A 110 38.92 -25.22 25.36
N LYS A 111 39.60 -26.35 25.20
CA LYS A 111 40.57 -26.63 24.14
C LYS A 111 39.91 -26.52 22.76
N LYS A 112 40.47 -25.63 21.93
CA LYS A 112 40.20 -25.45 20.50
C LYS A 112 40.55 -26.73 19.72
N SER A 113 39.60 -27.26 18.96
CA SER A 113 39.84 -28.23 17.87
C SER A 113 39.12 -27.74 16.61
N ASN A 114 39.81 -27.80 15.48
CA ASN A 114 39.47 -27.16 14.22
C ASN A 114 39.32 -28.24 13.13
N LYS A 115 38.39 -28.01 12.20
CA LYS A 115 38.34 -28.52 10.80
C LYS A 115 37.76 -29.93 10.55
N GLY A 116 36.75 -29.98 9.67
CA GLY A 116 36.34 -31.22 8.99
C GLY A 116 35.05 -31.12 8.17
N ASN A 117 35.15 -30.72 6.90
CA ASN A 117 34.13 -30.78 5.85
C ASN A 117 33.38 -32.12 5.83
N ARG A 118 32.05 -32.11 5.66
CA ARG A 118 31.28 -33.28 5.18
C ARG A 118 30.44 -32.87 3.97
N SER A 119 30.91 -33.22 2.78
CA SER A 119 30.13 -33.24 1.55
C SER A 119 29.19 -34.45 1.55
N ILE A 120 27.93 -34.23 1.18
CA ILE A 120 26.92 -35.25 0.90
C ILE A 120 27.28 -35.92 -0.43
N THR A 121 27.44 -37.24 -0.44
CA THR A 121 27.58 -38.05 -1.66
C THR A 121 26.22 -38.70 -1.96
N GLN A 122 25.58 -38.31 -3.07
CA GLN A 122 24.42 -39.00 -3.62
C GLN A 122 24.86 -40.28 -4.34
N VAL A 123 24.24 -41.40 -3.99
CA VAL A 123 24.34 -42.67 -4.73
C VAL A 123 23.14 -42.78 -5.67
N ASN A 124 23.40 -42.75 -6.97
CA ASN A 124 22.46 -43.07 -8.04
C ASN A 124 22.47 -44.60 -8.24
N GLU A 125 21.31 -45.25 -8.13
CA GLU A 125 21.13 -46.65 -8.51
C GLU A 125 20.61 -46.75 -9.95
N THR A 126 21.21 -47.64 -10.75
CA THR A 126 20.80 -47.94 -12.13
C THR A 126 19.72 -49.03 -12.16
N PRO A 127 18.75 -48.97 -13.08
CA PRO A 127 17.65 -49.95 -13.11
C PRO A 127 18.09 -51.30 -13.70
N LYS A 128 17.82 -52.37 -12.94
CA LYS A 128 17.88 -53.78 -13.38
C LYS A 128 16.93 -53.99 -14.57
N LYS A 129 17.47 -54.55 -15.66
CA LYS A 129 16.71 -54.94 -16.86
C LYS A 129 15.79 -56.11 -16.51
N MET A 130 14.48 -55.92 -16.63
CA MET A 130 13.44 -56.95 -16.47
C MET A 130 13.41 -57.85 -17.71
N THR A 131 13.34 -59.17 -17.49
CA THR A 131 13.34 -60.19 -18.55
C THR A 131 11.96 -60.28 -19.22
N GLN A 132 11.95 -60.63 -20.51
CA GLN A 132 10.78 -60.61 -21.40
C GLN A 132 9.54 -61.36 -20.88
N ALA A 133 9.73 -62.39 -20.04
CA ALA A 133 8.65 -63.14 -19.40
C ALA A 133 7.78 -62.27 -18.46
N MET A 134 8.38 -61.28 -17.78
CA MET A 134 7.68 -60.39 -16.86
C MET A 134 6.79 -59.38 -17.60
N ILE A 135 7.16 -59.03 -18.83
CA ILE A 135 6.38 -58.15 -19.71
C ILE A 135 5.13 -58.88 -20.22
N GLN A 136 5.24 -60.16 -20.58
CA GLN A 136 4.08 -60.95 -21.03
C GLN A 136 3.07 -61.18 -19.89
N ALA A 137 3.55 -61.48 -18.68
CA ALA A 137 2.68 -61.64 -17.51
C ALA A 137 1.95 -60.33 -17.15
N ALA A 138 2.62 -59.18 -17.24
CA ALA A 138 1.99 -57.88 -17.04
C ALA A 138 0.89 -57.62 -18.09
N ARG A 139 1.17 -57.91 -19.37
CA ARG A 139 0.23 -57.68 -20.48
C ARG A 139 -1.03 -58.55 -20.37
N GLU A 140 -0.87 -59.82 -20.00
CA GLU A 140 -2.01 -60.73 -19.81
C GLU A 140 -2.87 -60.34 -18.59
N SER A 141 -2.24 -59.78 -17.55
CA SER A 141 -2.96 -59.25 -16.38
C SER A 141 -3.74 -57.97 -16.72
N GLU A 142 -3.20 -57.11 -17.58
CA GLU A 142 -3.89 -55.91 -18.07
C GLU A 142 -5.08 -56.26 -18.97
N GLU A 143 -4.97 -57.27 -19.82
CA GLU A 143 -6.06 -57.71 -20.70
C GLU A 143 -7.24 -58.29 -19.90
N LYS A 144 -6.96 -59.06 -18.85
CA LYS A 144 -7.99 -59.57 -17.91
C LYS A 144 -8.69 -58.45 -17.14
N LEU A 145 -8.03 -57.32 -16.90
CA LEU A 145 -8.64 -56.14 -16.27
C LEU A 145 -9.47 -55.31 -17.26
N GLN A 146 -9.07 -55.22 -18.52
CA GLN A 146 -9.84 -54.53 -19.56
C GLN A 146 -11.13 -55.27 -19.94
N ALA A 147 -11.12 -56.61 -19.97
CA ALA A 147 -12.30 -57.42 -20.29
C ALA A 147 -13.44 -57.34 -19.25
N LYS A 148 -13.19 -56.77 -18.06
CA LYS A 148 -14.16 -56.64 -16.96
C LYS A 148 -14.82 -55.27 -16.83
N GLN A 149 -14.53 -54.30 -17.71
CA GLN A 149 -15.20 -53.00 -17.69
C GLN A 149 -16.47 -53.04 -18.57
N PRO A 150 -17.68 -52.85 -18.01
CA PRO A 150 -18.91 -52.76 -18.79
C PRO A 150 -18.85 -51.58 -19.77
N GLY A 151 -19.34 -51.80 -20.98
CA GLY A 151 -19.24 -50.87 -22.11
C GLY A 151 -19.88 -49.50 -21.85
N LYS A 152 -19.19 -48.47 -22.32
CA LYS A 152 -19.62 -47.07 -22.43
C LYS A 152 -20.93 -46.98 -23.23
N ASN A 153 -22.11 -47.08 -22.60
CA ASN A 153 -23.39 -46.65 -23.20
C ASN A 153 -24.57 -46.58 -22.20
N ASP A 154 -24.34 -46.50 -20.89
CA ASP A 154 -25.44 -46.20 -19.95
C ASP A 154 -24.96 -45.51 -18.66
N ILE A 155 -24.35 -44.33 -18.82
CA ILE A 155 -24.15 -43.41 -17.69
C ILE A 155 -25.10 -42.23 -17.90
N GLN A 156 -26.28 -42.31 -17.30
CA GLN A 156 -27.20 -41.18 -17.21
C GLN A 156 -26.63 -40.17 -16.20
N PHE A 157 -25.81 -39.24 -16.68
CA PHE A 157 -25.42 -38.08 -15.87
C PHE A 157 -26.64 -37.16 -15.72
N ALA A 158 -27.22 -37.13 -14.52
CA ALA A 158 -28.15 -36.08 -14.14
C ALA A 158 -27.49 -34.73 -14.42
N LYS A 159 -28.08 -33.95 -15.33
CA LYS A 159 -27.55 -32.67 -15.80
C LYS A 159 -27.83 -31.57 -14.78
N GLU A 160 -27.24 -31.70 -13.61
CA GLU A 160 -27.04 -30.58 -12.70
C GLU A 160 -25.56 -30.24 -12.75
N SER A 161 -25.17 -29.56 -13.83
CA SER A 161 -23.87 -28.94 -13.91
C SER A 161 -23.81 -27.88 -12.82
N SER A 162 -23.08 -28.16 -11.74
CA SER A 162 -22.61 -27.11 -10.84
C SER A 162 -21.81 -26.12 -11.70
N THR A 163 -22.37 -24.93 -11.92
CA THR A 163 -21.69 -23.91 -12.71
C THR A 163 -20.43 -23.52 -11.97
N ASN A 164 -19.28 -23.59 -12.66
CA ASN A 164 -18.00 -23.20 -12.11
C ASN A 164 -18.05 -21.71 -11.76
N LEU A 165 -18.11 -21.38 -10.47
CA LEU A 165 -18.23 -20.00 -9.95
C LEU A 165 -17.06 -19.10 -10.42
N ASN A 166 -15.92 -19.69 -10.75
CA ASN A 166 -14.77 -18.96 -11.30
C ASN A 166 -14.95 -18.53 -12.77
N ARG A 167 -15.89 -19.14 -13.50
CA ARG A 167 -16.25 -18.73 -14.87
C ARG A 167 -17.40 -17.72 -14.89
N GLN A 168 -18.13 -17.60 -13.78
CA GLN A 168 -19.04 -16.50 -13.58
C GLN A 168 -18.19 -15.25 -13.34
N VAL A 169 -18.02 -14.44 -14.39
CA VAL A 169 -17.65 -13.04 -14.19
C VAL A 169 -18.78 -12.49 -13.32
N LYS A 170 -18.53 -12.30 -12.02
CA LYS A 170 -19.37 -11.45 -11.20
C LYS A 170 -19.27 -10.08 -11.84
N VAL A 171 -20.22 -9.77 -12.72
CA VAL A 171 -20.55 -8.42 -13.12
C VAL A 171 -21.22 -7.79 -11.90
N ALA A 172 -20.45 -7.64 -10.83
CA ALA A 172 -20.83 -6.83 -9.70
C ALA A 172 -20.60 -5.39 -10.19
N ASP A 173 -21.71 -4.79 -10.59
CA ASP A 173 -21.92 -3.35 -10.68
C ASP A 173 -21.34 -2.67 -11.94
N GLU A 174 -22.01 -2.86 -13.07
CA GLU A 174 -21.94 -1.91 -14.20
C GLU A 174 -22.56 -0.58 -13.78
N ALA A 175 -21.77 0.29 -13.16
CA ALA A 175 -22.17 1.67 -12.94
C ALA A 175 -22.26 2.41 -14.29
N ARG A 176 -23.48 2.58 -14.79
CA ARG A 176 -23.76 3.28 -16.06
C ARG A 176 -23.76 4.81 -15.93
N SER A 177 -23.69 5.33 -14.70
CA SER A 177 -23.61 6.76 -14.40
C SER A 177 -22.43 7.04 -13.48
N ILE A 178 -21.92 8.28 -13.54
CA ILE A 178 -20.77 8.73 -12.73
C ILE A 178 -21.11 8.64 -11.24
N ASP A 179 -22.32 9.05 -10.83
CA ASP A 179 -22.75 8.98 -9.43
C ASP A 179 -22.89 7.53 -8.93
N ALA A 180 -23.39 6.62 -9.78
CA ALA A 180 -23.43 5.20 -9.43
C ALA A 180 -22.03 4.59 -9.35
N ALA A 181 -21.07 5.09 -10.13
CA ALA A 181 -19.69 4.63 -10.08
C ALA A 181 -18.99 5.11 -8.81
N LEU A 182 -19.34 6.32 -8.34
CA LEU A 182 -18.88 6.84 -7.06
C LEU A 182 -19.49 6.06 -5.90
N ASP A 183 -20.77 5.72 -5.96
CA ASP A 183 -21.47 4.98 -4.90
C ASP A 183 -20.94 3.55 -4.74
N VAL A 184 -20.76 2.82 -5.85
CA VAL A 184 -20.15 1.46 -5.86
C VAL A 184 -18.73 1.50 -5.28
N LEU A 185 -17.98 2.58 -5.52
CA LEU A 185 -16.64 2.76 -4.98
C LEU A 185 -16.64 3.24 -3.51
N SER A 186 -17.65 4.01 -3.07
CA SER A 186 -17.76 4.54 -1.70
C SER A 186 -18.36 3.56 -0.71
N LEU A 187 -19.26 2.65 -1.14
CA LEU A 187 -19.79 1.57 -0.30
C LEU A 187 -18.71 0.60 0.19
N SER A 188 -17.57 0.55 -0.52
CA SER A 188 -16.37 -0.18 -0.08
C SER A 188 -15.62 0.52 1.07
N ASN A 189 -15.93 1.78 1.37
CA ASN A 189 -15.25 2.60 2.38
C ASN A 189 -16.10 2.93 3.63
N GLU A 190 -17.44 2.94 3.54
CA GLU A 190 -18.28 3.32 4.70
C GLU A 190 -18.91 2.14 5.45
N ASP A 191 -19.31 1.06 4.77
CA ASP A 191 -20.06 -0.05 5.37
C ASP A 191 -19.22 -1.30 5.69
N ALA A 192 -17.89 -1.18 5.66
CA ALA A 192 -17.03 -2.10 6.38
C ALA A 192 -17.17 -1.82 7.88
N ALA A 193 -18.34 -2.16 8.44
CA ALA A 193 -18.55 -2.36 9.86
C ALA A 193 -17.35 -3.15 10.39
N ASP A 194 -16.52 -2.40 11.10
CA ASP A 194 -15.11 -2.64 11.29
C ASP A 194 -14.80 -4.00 11.89
N ARG A 195 -14.28 -4.88 11.03
CA ARG A 195 -13.76 -6.18 11.44
C ARG A 195 -12.47 -6.05 12.26
N HIS A 196 -11.79 -4.89 12.23
CA HIS A 196 -10.46 -4.68 12.78
C HIS A 196 -10.39 -3.51 13.78
N PRO A 197 -10.96 -3.69 14.98
CA PRO A 197 -10.89 -2.69 16.05
C PRO A 197 -9.45 -2.34 16.47
N GLU A 198 -8.47 -3.22 16.21
CA GLU A 198 -7.05 -2.93 16.40
C GLU A 198 -6.54 -1.80 15.48
N ARG A 199 -7.06 -1.70 14.25
CA ARG A 199 -6.71 -0.64 13.30
C ARG A 199 -7.38 0.68 13.68
N ARG A 200 -8.67 0.62 14.07
CA ARG A 200 -9.41 1.80 14.52
C ARG A 200 -8.88 2.34 15.84
N ALA A 201 -8.43 1.48 16.76
CA ALA A 201 -7.86 1.89 18.04
C ALA A 201 -6.65 2.81 17.88
N LYS A 202 -5.78 2.57 16.89
CA LYS A 202 -4.63 3.43 16.63
C LYS A 202 -5.03 4.81 16.09
N ALA A 203 -5.97 4.85 15.14
CA ALA A 203 -6.47 6.10 14.59
C ALA A 203 -7.25 6.92 15.63
N ALA A 204 -8.11 6.24 16.39
CA ALA A 204 -8.90 6.86 17.45
C ALA A 204 -8.04 7.32 18.63
N TYR A 205 -6.98 6.57 18.99
CA TYR A 205 -5.99 7.01 19.97
C TYR A 205 -5.26 8.28 19.52
N LYS A 206 -4.88 8.37 18.23
CA LYS A 206 -4.24 9.57 17.69
C LYS A 206 -5.18 10.79 17.72
N ALA A 207 -6.44 10.61 17.33
CA ALA A 207 -7.45 11.67 17.42
C ALA A 207 -7.68 12.12 18.87
N PHE A 208 -7.71 11.17 19.82
CA PHE A 208 -7.79 11.46 21.25
C PHE A 208 -6.54 12.17 21.78
N GLU A 209 -5.35 11.77 21.31
CA GLU A 209 -4.09 12.41 21.66
C GLU A 209 -4.06 13.88 21.23
N GLU A 210 -4.45 14.19 20.00
CA GLU A 210 -4.45 15.57 19.50
C GLU A 210 -5.39 16.50 20.27
N VAL A 211 -6.54 15.99 20.75
CA VAL A 211 -7.51 16.76 21.54
C VAL A 211 -7.08 16.91 23.00
N THR A 212 -6.64 15.83 23.63
CA THR A 212 -6.35 15.81 25.08
C THR A 212 -4.94 16.25 25.45
N LEU A 213 -3.97 16.11 24.55
CA LEU A 213 -2.59 16.55 24.79
C LEU A 213 -2.47 18.05 25.12
N PRO A 214 -3.14 19.00 24.42
CA PRO A 214 -3.10 20.41 24.79
C PRO A 214 -3.77 20.70 26.14
N GLU A 215 -4.88 20.04 26.47
CA GLU A 215 -5.55 20.17 27.78
C GLU A 215 -4.64 19.68 28.91
N LEU A 216 -4.04 18.48 28.76
CA LEU A 216 -3.10 17.94 29.75
C LEU A 216 -1.86 18.82 29.94
N LYS A 217 -1.40 19.51 28.89
CA LYS A 217 -0.27 20.43 28.95
C LYS A 217 -0.62 21.72 29.68
N GLN A 218 -1.87 22.17 29.59
CA GLN A 218 -2.39 23.33 30.33
C GLN A 218 -2.58 23.01 31.81
N ASP A 219 -3.16 21.85 32.13
CA ASP A 219 -3.47 21.45 33.51
C ASP A 219 -2.22 21.06 34.31
N PHE A 220 -1.23 20.46 33.65
CA PHE A 220 0.01 20.00 34.29
C PHE A 220 1.23 20.55 33.55
N PRO A 221 1.54 21.85 33.63
CA PRO A 221 2.73 22.39 32.98
C PRO A 221 4.01 21.79 33.60
N GLY A 222 5.00 21.46 32.76
CA GLY A 222 6.32 21.00 33.22
C GLY A 222 6.50 19.48 33.38
N LEU A 223 5.50 18.67 33.02
CA LEU A 223 5.61 17.22 33.05
C LEU A 223 6.41 16.70 31.83
N LYS A 224 7.10 15.55 31.96
CA LYS A 224 7.84 14.97 30.83
C LYS A 224 6.86 14.36 29.81
N LEU A 225 7.19 14.40 28.52
CA LEU A 225 6.37 13.79 27.45
C LEU A 225 6.01 12.32 27.73
N SER A 226 6.90 11.56 28.34
CA SER A 226 6.64 10.18 28.76
C SER A 226 5.50 10.06 29.78
N GLN A 227 5.40 11.01 30.70
CA GLN A 227 4.39 11.01 31.76
C GLN A 227 3.04 11.50 31.23
N TYR A 228 3.03 12.47 30.30
CA TYR A 228 1.81 12.84 29.58
C TYR A 228 1.25 11.64 28.79
N LYS A 229 2.11 10.90 28.07
CA LYS A 229 1.69 9.68 27.35
C LYS A 229 1.13 8.61 28.29
N GLN A 230 1.69 8.46 29.49
CA GLN A 230 1.16 7.54 30.50
C GLN A 230 -0.25 7.95 30.95
N LYS A 231 -0.44 9.22 31.35
CA LYS A 231 -1.76 9.75 31.70
C LYS A 231 -2.76 9.63 30.56
N LEU A 232 -2.33 9.88 29.33
CA LEU A 232 -3.15 9.80 28.12
C LEU A 232 -3.58 8.36 27.83
N SER A 233 -2.69 7.38 28.03
CA SER A 233 -3.01 5.95 27.97
C SER A 233 -4.02 5.53 29.05
N ASP A 234 -3.85 6.03 30.28
CA ASP A 234 -4.76 5.72 31.39
C ASP A 234 -6.16 6.31 31.17
N MET A 235 -6.24 7.53 30.63
CA MET A 235 -7.51 8.15 30.22
C MET A 235 -8.11 7.44 29.01
N TRP A 236 -7.30 7.06 28.03
CA TRP A 236 -7.74 6.35 26.84
C TRP A 236 -8.37 4.99 27.14
N ARG A 237 -7.76 4.22 28.07
CA ARG A 237 -8.31 2.93 28.52
C ARG A 237 -9.73 3.06 29.07
N LYS A 238 -10.05 4.19 29.70
CA LYS A 238 -11.37 4.49 30.29
C LYS A 238 -12.31 5.25 29.34
N SER A 239 -11.80 5.79 28.25
CA SER A 239 -12.57 6.63 27.33
C SER A 239 -13.60 5.80 26.55
N PRO A 240 -14.83 6.32 26.35
CA PRO A 240 -15.83 5.69 25.48
C PRO A 240 -15.44 5.72 23.99
N GLN A 241 -14.47 6.57 23.63
CA GLN A 241 -13.95 6.67 22.27
C GLN A 241 -13.01 5.52 21.90
N ASN A 242 -12.64 4.69 22.88
CA ASN A 242 -11.85 3.50 22.66
C ASN A 242 -12.73 2.39 22.03
N PRO A 243 -12.45 1.93 20.80
CA PRO A 243 -13.23 0.87 20.14
C PRO A 243 -13.10 -0.51 20.81
N PHE A 244 -12.26 -0.66 21.83
CA PHE A 244 -12.28 -1.82 22.73
C PHE A 244 -13.39 -1.77 23.78
N ASN A 245 -13.86 -0.57 24.15
CA ASN A 245 -14.94 -0.38 25.12
C ASN A 245 -16.33 -0.30 24.44
N GLN A 246 -16.37 -0.30 23.12
CA GLN A 246 -17.61 -0.29 22.32
C GLN A 246 -18.14 -1.73 22.13
N GLU A 247 -19.46 -1.89 22.16
CA GLU A 247 -20.11 -3.19 21.92
C GLU A 247 -19.78 -3.70 20.51
N ARG A 248 -19.25 -4.92 20.42
CA ARG A 248 -18.92 -5.57 19.14
C ARG A 248 -20.02 -6.54 18.77
N VAL A 249 -20.50 -6.45 17.53
CA VAL A 249 -21.37 -7.48 16.98
C VAL A 249 -20.56 -8.77 16.82
N PRO A 250 -20.89 -9.87 17.51
CA PRO A 250 -20.16 -11.12 17.37
C PRO A 250 -20.32 -11.67 15.95
N TYR A 251 -19.28 -12.31 15.43
CA TYR A 251 -19.26 -12.86 14.07
C TYR A 251 -20.40 -13.87 13.78
N ASN A 252 -20.97 -14.48 14.83
CA ASN A 252 -22.08 -15.43 14.74
C ASN A 252 -23.46 -14.79 14.96
N ALA A 253 -23.57 -13.47 15.07
CA ALA A 253 -24.87 -12.80 15.11
C ALA A 253 -25.58 -13.04 13.77
N LYS A 254 -26.72 -13.74 13.81
CA LYS A 254 -27.57 -13.92 12.64
C LYS A 254 -28.08 -12.54 12.22
N LYS A 255 -27.89 -12.24 10.93
CA LYS A 255 -28.34 -11.00 10.28
C LYS A 255 -29.86 -10.88 10.32
#